data_AF-A0A914DH47-F1
#
_entry.id   AF-A0A914DH47-F1
#
_cell.length_a   1.000
_cell.length_b   1.000
_cell.length_c   1.000
_cell.angle_alpha   90.00
_cell.angle_beta   90.00
_cell.angle_gamma   90.00
#
_symmetry.space_group_name_H-M   'P 1'
#
loop_
_entity.id
_entity.type
_entity.pdbx_description
1 polymer ?
#
loop_
_entity_poly.entity_id
_entity_poly.type
_entity_poly.pdbx_seq_one_letter_code
_entity_poly.pdbx_strand_id
1 'polypeptide(L)'
;MIDRYSYMNMLREYFFPWAEEHFDDEQWCFQQDSASGHKANETQETLAEECLDFITRDEWPPNSPDLNPLDYVVWSILEAKACAKPHKSVESLKRALIKAWDKISMDTLAKIVDNFPKRLKACIEVQGGHFE
;
A
#
# COMPACT_ATOMS: atom_id res chain seq x y z
N MET A 1 12.72 -9.09 5.52
CA MET A 1 12.14 -7.77 5.86
C MET A 1 12.99 -6.74 5.12
N ILE A 2 12.37 -5.85 4.35
CA ILE A 2 13.10 -4.75 3.69
C ILE A 2 13.56 -3.80 4.81
N ASP A 3 14.85 -3.47 4.83
CA ASP A 3 15.38 -2.52 5.82
C ASP A 3 15.11 -1.06 5.40
N ARG A 4 15.36 -0.12 6.31
CA ARG A 4 15.12 1.30 6.05
C ARG A 4 15.87 1.82 4.82
N TYR A 5 17.11 1.38 4.62
CA TYR A 5 17.93 1.88 3.50
C TYR A 5 17.38 1.42 2.15
N SER A 6 17.01 0.15 2.07
CA SER A 6 16.41 -0.45 0.88
C SER A 6 15.05 0.18 0.58
N TYR A 7 14.26 0.46 1.61
CA TYR A 7 12.97 1.14 1.47
C TYR A 7 13.14 2.57 0.94
N MET A 8 14.07 3.32 1.51
CA MET A 8 14.35 4.70 1.15
C MET A 8 14.91 4.84 -0.27
N ASN A 9 15.79 3.93 -0.67
CA ASN A 9 16.27 3.87 -2.05
C ASN A 9 15.11 3.55 -3.01
N MET A 10 14.21 2.65 -2.63
CA MET A 10 13.01 2.36 -3.44
C MET A 10 12.14 3.62 -3.63
N LEU A 11 11.92 4.38 -2.54
CA LEU A 11 11.13 5.61 -2.62
C LEU A 11 11.77 6.64 -3.56
N ARG A 12 13.07 6.93 -3.37
CA ARG A 12 13.80 7.95 -4.13
C ARG A 12 14.07 7.59 -5.58
N GLU A 13 14.47 6.36 -5.84
CA GLU A 13 14.87 5.95 -7.20
C GLU A 13 13.67 5.61 -8.08
N TYR A 14 12.54 5.21 -7.49
CA TYR A 14 11.39 4.70 -8.25
C TYR A 14 10.09 5.42 -7.93
N PHE A 15 9.69 5.52 -6.66
CA PHE A 15 8.36 6.02 -6.32
C PHE A 15 8.21 7.53 -6.57
N PHE A 16 9.07 8.38 -6.03
CA PHE A 16 8.93 9.84 -6.19
C PHE A 16 9.03 10.30 -7.66
N PRO A 17 9.99 9.81 -8.47
CA PRO A 17 10.00 10.12 -9.90
C PRO A 17 8.73 9.68 -10.62
N TRP A 18 8.22 8.49 -10.27
CA TRP A 18 6.96 7.99 -10.84
C TRP A 18 5.76 8.84 -10.41
N ALA A 19 5.68 9.23 -9.13
CA ALA A 19 4.60 10.05 -8.60
C ALA A 19 4.59 11.45 -9.22
N GLU A 20 5.75 12.08 -9.40
CA GLU A 20 5.89 13.37 -10.10
C GLU A 20 5.39 13.27 -11.55
N GLU A 21 5.73 12.19 -12.26
CA GLU A 21 5.27 11.96 -13.64
C GLU A 21 3.74 11.71 -13.74
N HIS A 22 3.12 11.10 -12.73
CA HIS A 22 1.74 10.60 -12.82
C HIS A 22 0.71 11.48 -12.13
N PHE A 23 1.09 12.17 -11.06
CA PHE A 23 0.19 13.00 -10.27
C PHE A 23 0.45 14.50 -10.44
N ASP A 24 1.63 14.92 -10.90
CA ASP A 24 1.98 16.32 -11.19
C ASP A 24 1.49 17.27 -10.07
N ASP A 25 0.67 18.28 -10.41
CA ASP A 25 0.08 19.25 -9.49
C ASP A 25 -1.20 18.76 -8.75
N GLU A 26 -1.62 17.50 -8.94
CA GLU A 26 -2.80 16.97 -8.23
C GLU A 26 -2.51 16.75 -6.74
N GLN A 27 -3.54 16.91 -5.91
CA GLN A 27 -3.43 16.61 -4.48
C GLN A 27 -3.53 15.10 -4.25
N TRP A 28 -2.44 14.49 -3.81
CA TRP A 28 -2.38 13.10 -3.41
C TRP A 28 -1.72 12.96 -2.04
N CYS A 29 -2.10 11.92 -1.30
CA CYS A 29 -1.57 11.60 0.02
C CYS A 29 -0.91 10.22 -0.01
N PHE A 30 0.33 10.12 0.44
CA PHE A 30 1.02 8.84 0.54
C PHE A 30 0.61 8.08 1.81
N GLN A 31 0.28 6.79 1.66
CA GLN A 31 -0.03 5.92 2.79
C GLN A 31 0.91 4.71 2.81
N GLN A 32 1.38 4.36 4.01
CA GLN A 32 2.20 3.19 4.30
C GLN A 32 1.79 2.56 5.65
N ASP A 33 2.08 1.28 5.84
CA ASP A 33 1.80 0.59 7.11
C ASP A 33 2.84 0.91 8.20
N SER A 34 2.62 0.37 9.41
CA SER A 34 3.52 0.56 10.56
C SER A 34 4.75 -0.36 10.58
N ALA A 35 5.23 -0.87 9.44
CA ALA A 35 6.46 -1.67 9.40
C ALA A 35 7.67 -0.87 9.95
N SER A 36 8.67 -1.58 10.48
CA SER A 36 9.80 -0.95 11.17
C SER A 36 10.60 0.01 10.29
N GLY A 37 10.76 -0.31 9.00
CA GLY A 37 11.40 0.59 8.02
C GLY A 37 10.61 1.88 7.81
N HIS A 38 9.28 1.78 7.71
CA HIS A 38 8.39 2.91 7.45
C HIS A 38 8.33 3.90 8.63
N LYS A 39 8.45 3.39 9.86
CA LYS A 39 8.41 4.21 11.10
C LYS A 39 9.75 4.84 11.48
N ALA A 40 10.86 4.49 10.80
CA ALA A 40 12.17 5.04 11.11
C ALA A 40 12.15 6.57 10.99
N ASN A 41 12.87 7.28 11.88
CA ASN A 41 12.91 8.75 11.85
C ASN A 41 13.40 9.25 10.50
N GLU A 42 14.46 8.64 9.95
CA GLU A 42 15.01 9.05 8.67
C GLU A 42 13.99 8.89 7.52
N THR A 43 13.12 7.88 7.60
CA THR A 43 12.06 7.65 6.61
C THR A 43 10.94 8.68 6.72
N GLN A 44 10.51 9.00 7.93
CA GLN A 44 9.50 10.04 8.15
C GLN A 44 10.03 11.43 7.75
N GLU A 45 11.30 11.73 8.04
CA GLU A 45 11.97 12.98 7.63
C GLU A 45 12.03 13.12 6.11
N THR A 46 12.43 12.07 5.39
CA THR A 46 12.44 12.12 3.92
C THR A 46 11.05 12.25 3.32
N LEU A 47 10.03 11.57 3.87
CA LEU A 47 8.66 11.76 3.41
C LEU A 47 8.20 13.20 3.64
N ALA A 48 8.56 13.82 4.76
CA ALA A 48 8.24 15.23 5.03
C ALA A 48 8.99 16.22 4.11
N GLU A 49 10.16 15.84 3.58
CA GLU A 49 10.95 16.66 2.65
C GLU A 49 10.50 16.49 1.18
N GLU A 50 10.17 15.27 0.76
CA GLU A 50 9.95 14.90 -0.65
C GLU A 50 8.47 14.69 -1.00
N CYS A 51 7.57 14.49 -0.02
CA CYS A 51 6.14 14.25 -0.25
C CYS A 51 5.28 15.41 0.26
N LEU A 52 4.38 15.93 -0.58
CA LEU A 52 3.52 17.06 -0.21
C LEU A 52 2.54 16.72 0.92
N ASP A 53 2.00 15.51 0.91
CA ASP A 53 1.10 15.00 1.93
C ASP A 53 1.33 13.49 2.14
N PHE A 54 1.41 13.06 3.38
CA PHE A 54 1.55 11.65 3.73
C PHE A 54 1.02 11.36 5.13
N ILE A 55 0.54 10.14 5.34
CA ILE A 55 0.12 9.68 6.66
C ILE A 55 1.36 9.32 7.48
N THR A 56 1.58 10.08 8.54
CA THR A 56 2.71 9.87 9.46
C THR A 56 2.52 8.60 10.29
N ARG A 57 3.61 8.13 10.90
CA ARG A 57 3.56 6.96 11.81
C ARG A 57 2.64 7.13 13.02
N ASP A 58 2.32 8.37 13.39
CA ASP A 58 1.51 8.69 14.56
C ASP A 58 0.01 8.78 14.19
N GLU A 59 -0.29 9.01 12.91
CA GLU A 59 -1.65 9.02 12.36
C GLU A 59 -2.13 7.62 11.96
N TRP A 60 -1.23 6.76 11.46
CA TRP A 60 -1.59 5.40 11.08
C TRP A 60 -1.67 4.47 12.30
N PRO A 61 -2.82 3.83 12.58
CA PRO A 61 -2.95 2.93 13.71
C PRO A 61 -2.12 1.64 13.52
N PRO A 62 -1.38 1.18 14.55
CA PRO A 62 -0.59 -0.04 14.45
C PRO A 62 -1.50 -1.26 14.25
N ASN A 63 -0.99 -2.30 13.58
CA ASN A 63 -1.69 -3.58 13.35
C ASN A 63 -3.09 -3.43 12.75
N SER A 64 -3.27 -2.53 11.80
CA SER A 64 -4.57 -2.25 11.17
C SER A 64 -4.62 -2.68 9.70
N PRO A 65 -4.47 -3.99 9.39
CA PRO A 65 -4.60 -4.47 8.00
C PRO A 65 -6.01 -4.22 7.46
N ASP A 66 -7.01 -4.20 8.35
CA ASP A 66 -8.39 -3.82 8.05
C ASP A 66 -8.49 -2.42 7.43
N LEU A 67 -7.54 -1.52 7.68
CA LEU A 67 -7.56 -0.18 7.11
C LEU A 67 -6.72 -0.06 5.83
N ASN A 68 -5.81 -0.99 5.56
CA ASN A 68 -4.94 -0.91 4.39
C ASN A 68 -5.60 -1.53 3.14
N PRO A 69 -5.88 -0.75 2.07
CA PRO A 69 -6.44 -1.26 0.81
C PRO A 69 -5.71 -2.44 0.21
N LEU A 70 -4.38 -2.45 0.37
CA LEU A 70 -3.56 -3.55 -0.12
C LEU A 70 -3.88 -4.86 0.63
N ASP A 71 -4.04 -4.78 1.95
CA ASP A 71 -4.25 -5.93 2.82
C ASP A 71 -5.68 -6.46 2.77
N TYR A 72 -6.69 -5.59 2.91
CA TYR A 72 -8.07 -6.09 3.02
C TYR A 72 -8.65 -6.61 1.69
N VAL A 73 -8.14 -6.20 0.52
CA VAL A 73 -8.62 -6.71 -0.78
C VAL A 73 -7.52 -7.04 -1.81
N VAL A 74 -6.57 -6.14 -2.09
CA VAL A 74 -5.71 -6.27 -3.30
C VAL A 74 -4.87 -7.55 -3.26
N TRP A 75 -4.24 -7.87 -2.12
CA TRP A 75 -3.46 -9.09 -1.98
C TRP A 75 -4.30 -10.34 -2.19
N SER A 76 -5.54 -10.36 -1.69
CA SER A 76 -6.47 -11.48 -1.90
C SER A 76 -6.80 -11.68 -3.39
N ILE A 77 -6.98 -10.58 -4.15
CA ILE A 77 -7.20 -10.64 -5.61
C ILE A 77 -5.96 -11.22 -6.32
N LEU A 78 -4.78 -10.73 -5.97
CA LEU A 78 -3.52 -11.15 -6.59
C LEU A 78 -3.22 -12.62 -6.28
N GLU A 79 -3.39 -13.05 -5.03
CA GLU A 79 -3.23 -14.44 -4.63
C GLU A 79 -4.20 -15.34 -5.38
N ALA A 80 -5.50 -15.03 -5.38
CA ALA A 80 -6.51 -15.84 -6.06
C ALA A 80 -6.22 -16.00 -7.56
N LYS A 81 -5.72 -14.97 -8.23
CA LYS A 81 -5.39 -14.99 -9.67
C LYS A 81 -4.05 -15.65 -9.96
N ALA A 82 -3.00 -15.27 -9.23
CA ALA A 82 -1.64 -15.74 -9.49
C ALA A 82 -1.43 -17.17 -9.00
N CYS A 83 -2.02 -17.55 -7.87
CA CYS A 83 -1.87 -18.87 -7.25
C CYS A 83 -2.95 -19.87 -7.66
N ALA A 84 -3.82 -19.53 -8.62
CA ALA A 84 -4.81 -20.46 -9.20
C ALA A 84 -4.19 -21.75 -9.76
N LYS A 85 -2.87 -21.73 -10.06
CA LYS A 85 -2.09 -22.90 -10.48
C LYS A 85 -0.72 -22.91 -9.79
N PRO A 86 -0.13 -24.09 -9.54
CA PRO A 86 1.23 -24.19 -9.02
C PRO A 86 2.28 -23.60 -9.96
N HIS A 87 3.31 -22.99 -9.39
CA HIS A 87 4.46 -22.43 -10.09
C HIS A 87 5.70 -23.30 -9.90
N LYS A 88 6.51 -23.45 -10.95
CA LYS A 88 7.75 -24.25 -10.90
C LYS A 88 8.99 -23.43 -10.52
N SER A 89 8.87 -22.10 -10.51
CA SER A 89 9.94 -21.19 -10.12
C SER A 89 9.39 -19.84 -9.65
N VAL A 90 10.22 -19.11 -8.89
CA VAL A 90 9.94 -17.72 -8.49
C VAL A 90 9.67 -16.84 -9.70
N GLU A 91 10.41 -17.03 -10.80
CA GLU A 91 10.21 -16.25 -12.03
C GLU A 91 8.86 -16.52 -12.69
N SER A 92 8.35 -17.76 -12.63
CA SER A 92 6.99 -18.04 -13.10
C SER A 92 5.92 -17.37 -12.21
N LEU A 93 6.14 -17.33 -10.90
CA LEU A 93 5.24 -16.66 -9.96
C LEU A 93 5.23 -15.13 -10.18
N LYS A 94 6.41 -14.49 -10.33
CA LYS A 94 6.51 -13.05 -10.62
C LYS A 94 5.74 -12.66 -11.87
N ARG A 95 5.89 -13.42 -12.97
CA ARG A 95 5.13 -13.16 -14.21
C ARG A 95 3.63 -13.34 -14.01
N ALA A 96 3.20 -14.30 -13.20
CA ALA A 96 1.80 -14.50 -12.89
C ALA A 96 1.22 -13.37 -12.05
N LEU A 97 1.99 -12.83 -11.09
CA LEU A 97 1.60 -11.67 -10.28
C LEU A 97 1.45 -10.40 -11.13
N ILE A 98 2.42 -10.10 -12.01
CA ILE A 98 2.33 -8.95 -12.93
C ILE A 98 1.08 -9.10 -13.81
N LYS A 99 0.86 -10.27 -14.41
CA LYS A 99 -0.34 -10.53 -15.23
C LYS A 99 -1.64 -10.43 -14.43
N ALA A 100 -1.62 -10.75 -13.13
CA ALA A 100 -2.79 -10.62 -12.26
C ALA A 100 -3.08 -9.15 -11.95
N TRP A 101 -2.03 -8.35 -11.70
CA TRP A 101 -2.07 -6.92 -11.48
C TRP A 101 -2.64 -6.18 -12.69
N ASP A 102 -2.12 -6.44 -13.90
CA ASP A 102 -2.58 -5.81 -15.15
C ASP A 102 -4.06 -6.11 -15.48
N LYS A 103 -4.64 -7.13 -14.81
CA LYS A 103 -6.05 -7.53 -14.96
C LYS A 103 -6.95 -6.97 -13.88
N ILE A 104 -6.45 -6.19 -12.92
CA ILE A 104 -7.30 -5.47 -11.98
C ILE A 104 -7.81 -4.23 -12.71
N SER A 105 -9.12 -4.11 -12.87
CA SER A 105 -9.70 -2.93 -13.53
C SER A 105 -9.60 -1.71 -12.63
N MET A 106 -9.50 -0.52 -13.24
CA MET A 106 -9.59 0.75 -12.50
C MET A 106 -10.90 0.88 -11.71
N ASP A 107 -12.03 0.37 -12.23
CA ASP A 107 -13.30 0.31 -11.49
C ASP A 107 -13.21 -0.56 -10.22
N THR A 108 -12.44 -1.66 -10.26
CA THR A 108 -12.19 -2.47 -9.06
C THR A 108 -11.35 -1.69 -8.06
N LEU A 109 -10.28 -1.03 -8.50
CA LEU A 109 -9.41 -0.24 -7.64
C LEU A 109 -10.16 0.93 -7.01
N ALA A 110 -10.97 1.66 -7.79
CA ALA A 110 -11.81 2.75 -7.29
C ALA A 110 -12.75 2.27 -6.18
N LYS A 111 -13.46 1.14 -6.39
CA LYS A 111 -14.35 0.56 -5.37
C LYS A 111 -13.63 0.15 -4.09
N ILE A 112 -12.39 -0.32 -4.19
CA ILE A 112 -11.57 -0.65 -3.03
C ILE A 112 -11.30 0.64 -2.25
N VAL A 113 -10.79 1.68 -2.91
CA VAL A 113 -10.50 2.97 -2.27
C VAL A 113 -11.77 3.61 -1.69
N ASP A 114 -12.88 3.61 -2.43
CA ASP A 114 -14.18 4.15 -2.01
C ASP A 114 -14.76 3.42 -0.78
N ASN A 115 -14.30 2.21 -0.48
CA ASN A 115 -14.71 1.47 0.70
C ASN A 115 -13.97 1.91 1.98
N PHE A 116 -12.85 2.63 1.85
CA PHE A 116 -12.03 3.06 2.99
C PHE A 116 -12.82 3.87 4.05
N PRO A 117 -13.67 4.86 3.70
CA PRO A 117 -14.48 5.58 4.68
C PRO A 117 -15.46 4.70 5.45
N LYS A 118 -16.01 3.65 4.81
CA LYS A 118 -16.87 2.68 5.49
C LYS A 118 -16.06 1.86 6.50
N ARG A 119 -14.84 1.46 6.14
CA ARG A 119 -13.94 0.73 7.04
C ARG A 119 -13.50 1.58 8.22
N LEU A 120 -13.20 2.87 8.01
CA LEU A 120 -12.92 3.80 9.11
C LEU A 120 -14.09 3.89 10.12
N LYS A 121 -15.32 3.99 9.62
CA LYS A 121 -16.52 4.01 10.50
C LYS A 121 -16.64 2.72 11.32
N ALA A 122 -16.47 1.57 10.68
CA ALA A 122 -16.51 0.28 11.37
C ALA A 122 -15.43 0.20 12.45
N CYS A 123 -14.20 0.64 12.17
CA CYS A 123 -13.12 0.73 13.15
C CYS A 123 -13.52 1.58 14.39
N ILE A 124 -14.15 2.73 14.17
CA ILE A 124 -14.64 3.61 15.24
C ILE A 124 -15.75 2.93 16.05
N GLU A 125 -16.70 2.27 15.38
CA GLU A 125 -17.81 1.56 16.04
C GLU A 125 -17.32 0.43 16.97
N VAL A 126 -16.25 -0.26 16.57
CA VAL A 126 -15.61 -1.29 17.40
C VAL A 126 -14.49 -0.75 18.30
N GLN A 127 -14.36 0.58 18.42
CA GLN A 127 -13.37 1.26 19.26
C GLN A 127 -11.92 0.81 19.00
N GLY A 128 -11.56 0.63 17.73
CA GLY A 128 -10.24 0.14 17.32
C GLY A 128 -10.03 -1.37 17.43
N GLY A 129 -11.10 -2.13 17.74
CA GLY A 129 -11.12 -3.58 17.62
C GLY A 129 -11.05 -4.08 16.16
N HIS A 130 -10.96 -5.39 15.98
CA HIS A 130 -10.93 -6.04 14.66
C HIS A 130 -12.31 -6.01 13.98
N PHE A 131 -12.34 -5.89 12.65
CA PHE A 131 -13.58 -5.85 11.87
C PHE A 131 -13.39 -6.25 10.40
N GLU A 132 -14.40 -6.89 9.81
CA GLU A 132 -14.38 -7.39 8.43
C GLU A 132 -15.31 -6.60 7.49
#